data_AF-A0ABD0QNZ4-F1
#
_entry.id   AF-A0ABD0QNZ4-F1
#
_cell.length_a   1.000
_cell.length_b   1.000
_cell.length_c   1.000
_cell.angle_alpha   90.00
_cell.angle_beta   90.00
_cell.angle_gamma   90.00
#
_symmetry.space_group_name_H-M   'P 1'
#
loop_
_entity.id
_entity.type
_entity.pdbx_description
1 polymer ?
#
loop_
_entity_poly.entity_id
_entity_poly.type
_entity_poly.pdbx_seq_one_letter_code
_entity_poly.pdbx_strand_id
1 'polypeptide(L)' 'EIRMAFVLYKHLGSYLSTENASMKFSSETLNTNYSVIVNSPIITAAINKDSNKVYLSDPVIFTVRHIQ' A
#
# COMPACT_ATOMS: atom_id res chain seq x y z
N GLU A 1 6.46 -18.92 -18.80
CA GLU A 1 7.34 -18.86 -17.60
C GLU A 1 6.72 -17.88 -16.62
N ILE A 2 6.63 -18.19 -15.33
CA ILE A 2 6.12 -17.24 -14.33
C ILE A 2 7.29 -16.44 -13.79
N ARG A 3 7.21 -15.11 -13.86
CA ARG A 3 8.24 -14.22 -13.32
C ARG A 3 7.67 -13.39 -12.19
N MET A 4 8.43 -13.25 -11.12
CA MET A 4 8.04 -12.49 -9.94
C MET A 4 9.07 -11.41 -9.64
N ALA A 5 8.60 -10.25 -9.19
CA ALA A 5 9.44 -9.16 -8.74
C ALA A 5 8.90 -8.59 -7.43
N PHE A 6 9.82 -8.29 -6.51
CA PHE A 6 9.54 -7.68 -5.22
C PHE A 6 10.44 -6.46 -5.06
N VAL A 7 9.89 -5.32 -4.65
CA VAL A 7 10.66 -4.09 -4.43
C VAL A 7 10.22 -3.43 -3.12
N LEU A 8 11.20 -2.96 -2.35
CA LEU A 8 11.00 -2.21 -1.12
C LEU A 8 11.63 -0.82 -1.25
N TYR A 9 10.81 0.21 -1.17
CA TYR A 9 11.25 1.60 -1.19
C TYR A 9 11.22 2.18 0.22
N LYS A 10 12.40 2.49 0.77
CA LYS A 10 12.53 3.00 2.14
C LYS A 10 11.94 4.39 2.34
N HIS A 11 12.06 5.28 1.34
CA HIS A 11 11.72 6.71 1.49
C HIS A 11 10.75 7.23 0.42
N LEU A 12 10.11 6.35 -0.35
CA LEU A 12 9.18 6.79 -1.40
C LEU A 12 7.90 7.40 -0.82
N GLY A 13 7.53 7.03 0.42
CA GLY A 13 6.27 7.45 1.05
C GLY A 13 6.09 8.96 1.15
N SER A 14 7.16 9.74 1.34
CA SER A 14 7.09 11.22 1.41
C SER A 14 6.69 11.90 0.10
N TYR A 15 6.76 11.18 -1.02
CA TYR A 15 6.42 11.68 -2.35
C TYR A 15 5.02 11.23 -2.81
N LEU A 16 4.32 10.40 -2.02
CA LEU A 16 3.00 9.88 -2.36
C LEU A 16 1.93 10.66 -1.59
N SER A 17 1.13 11.45 -2.32
CA SER A 17 0.02 12.23 -1.73
C SER A 17 -1.10 11.33 -1.22
N THR A 18 -1.72 11.74 -0.12
CA THR A 18 -2.87 11.09 0.53
C THR A 18 -4.18 11.87 0.36
N GLU A 19 -4.17 12.96 -0.41
CA GLU A 19 -5.28 13.92 -0.55
C GLU A 19 -6.62 13.28 -0.98
N ASN A 20 -6.58 12.22 -1.78
CA ASN A 20 -7.77 11.50 -2.25
C ASN A 20 -7.71 10.01 -1.90
N ALA A 21 -7.04 9.66 -0.81
CA ALA A 21 -6.95 8.27 -0.37
C ALA A 21 -8.32 7.77 0.13
N SER A 22 -8.82 6.69 -0.49
CA SER A 22 -10.03 6.01 -0.04
C SER A 22 -9.77 5.23 1.25
N MET A 23 -9.93 5.88 2.40
CA MET A 23 -9.73 5.31 3.73
C MET A 23 -11.03 5.32 4.54
N LYS A 24 -11.26 4.26 5.31
CA LYS A 24 -12.39 4.18 6.23
C LYS A 24 -11.95 4.67 7.61
N PHE A 25 -12.49 5.80 8.03
CA PHE A 25 -12.31 6.37 9.36
C PHE A 25 -13.44 5.91 10.29
N SER A 26 -13.16 5.77 11.60
CA SER A 26 -14.24 5.58 12.58
C SER A 26 -15.04 6.87 12.72
N SER A 27 -16.33 6.79 13.06
CA SER A 27 -17.23 7.95 13.11
C SER A 27 -16.74 9.08 14.03
N GLU A 28 -16.03 8.75 15.11
CA GLU A 28 -15.43 9.71 16.04
C GLU A 28 -14.29 10.53 15.41
N THR A 29 -13.67 9.97 14.36
CA THR A 29 -12.57 10.57 13.60
C THR A 29 -13.03 11.40 12.40
N LEU A 30 -14.32 11.69 12.23
CA LEU A 30 -14.80 12.61 11.19
C LEU A 30 -14.96 14.06 11.68
N ASN A 31 -14.90 14.28 13.00
CA ASN A 31 -15.18 15.58 13.64
C ASN A 31 -13.94 16.43 13.93
N THR A 32 -12.74 15.97 13.59
CA THR A 32 -11.51 16.75 13.73
C THR A 32 -10.73 16.78 12.42
N ASN A 33 -9.97 17.85 12.19
CA ASN A 33 -9.12 18.01 11.01
C ASN A 33 -7.97 16.99 11.05
N TYR A 34 -8.18 15.77 10.56
CA TYR A 34 -7.13 14.76 10.49
C TYR A 34 -6.21 14.99 9.29
N SER A 35 -4.92 14.75 9.50
CA SER A 35 -3.95 14.57 8.41
C SER A 35 -3.71 13.08 8.19
N VAL A 36 -3.56 12.70 6.93
CA VAL A 36 -3.25 11.32 6.52
C VAL A 36 -1.83 11.30 5.97
N ILE A 37 -1.02 10.34 6.40
CA ILE A 37 0.35 10.17 5.93
C ILE A 37 0.63 8.72 5.53
N VAL A 38 1.65 8.52 4.71
CA VAL A 38 2.25 7.20 4.50
C VAL A 38 3.19 6.89 5.66
N ASN A 39 2.73 6.09 6.63
CA ASN A 39 3.50 5.76 7.84
C ASN A 39 4.26 4.41 7.74
N SER A 40 4.71 4.00 6.56
CA SER A 40 5.51 2.78 6.37
C SER A 40 6.37 2.85 5.11
N PRO A 41 7.41 2.00 4.96
CA PRO A 41 8.06 1.78 3.67
C PRO A 41 7.07 1.27 2.61
N ILE A 42 7.28 1.61 1.35
CA ILE A 42 6.43 1.13 0.26
C ILE A 42 6.94 -0.21 -0.24
N ILE A 43 6.10 -1.23 -0.24
CA ILE A 43 6.39 -2.56 -0.79
C ILE A 43 5.53 -2.82 -2.02
N THR A 44 6.15 -3.37 -3.07
CA THR A 44 5.44 -3.82 -4.27
C THR A 44 5.78 -5.27 -4.57
N ALA A 45 4.78 -6.02 -5.05
CA ALA A 45 4.94 -7.37 -5.57
C ALA A 45 4.24 -7.44 -6.93
N ALA A 46 4.94 -7.96 -7.94
CA ALA A 46 4.41 -8.10 -9.29
C ALA A 46 4.65 -9.52 -9.78
N ILE A 47 3.63 -10.08 -10.44
CA ILE A 47 3.69 -11.39 -11.09
C ILE A 47 3.37 -11.14 -12.56
N ASN A 48 4.33 -11.44 -13.43
CA ASN A 48 4.11 -11.41 -14.87
C ASN A 48 3.62 -12.81 -15.30
N LYS A 49 2.35 -12.85 -15.72
CA LYS A 49 1.69 -13.94 -16.43
C LYS A 49 1.14 -13.36 -17.73
N ASP A 50 0.60 -14.18 -18.62
CA ASP A 50 -0.01 -13.77 -19.89
C ASP A 50 -1.14 -12.70 -19.77
N SER A 51 -1.57 -12.35 -18.53
CA SER A 51 -2.52 -11.28 -18.23
C SER A 51 -1.92 -10.20 -17.32
N ASN A 52 -2.27 -8.93 -17.58
CA ASN A 52 -1.84 -7.77 -16.77
C ASN A 52 -2.44 -7.73 -15.35
N LYS A 53 -3.51 -8.50 -15.12
CA LYS A 53 -4.17 -8.65 -13.81
C LYS A 53 -4.39 -10.13 -13.55
N VAL A 54 -4.10 -10.56 -12.33
CA VAL A 54 -4.26 -11.93 -11.87
C VAL A 54 -5.05 -11.89 -10.57
N TYR A 55 -6.08 -12.72 -10.46
CA TYR A 55 -6.80 -12.96 -9.20
C TYR A 55 -6.17 -14.16 -8.51
N LEU A 56 -5.86 -14.01 -7.23
CA LEU A 56 -5.23 -15.07 -6.44
C LEU A 56 -6.29 -15.69 -5.52
N SER A 57 -6.26 -17.02 -5.41
CA SER A 57 -7.12 -17.75 -4.46
C SER A 57 -6.74 -17.44 -3.01
N ASP A 58 -5.44 -17.38 -2.74
CA ASP A 58 -4.89 -16.93 -1.46
C ASP A 58 -4.40 -15.49 -1.56
N PRO A 59 -4.68 -14.63 -0.56
CA PRO A 59 -4.26 -13.24 -0.60
C PRO A 59 -2.74 -13.10 -0.43
N VAL A 60 -2.17 -12.02 -0.98
CA VAL A 60 -0.78 -11.64 -0.70
C VAL A 60 -0.71 -11.05 0.70
N ILE A 61 0.12 -11.62 1.56
CA ILE A 61 0.34 -11.15 2.93
C ILE A 61 1.64 -10.33 2.96
N PHE A 62 1.55 -9.10 3.45
CA PHE A 62 2.70 -8.25 3.73
C PHE A 62 2.62 -7.70 5.15
N THR A 63 3.78 -7.52 5.78
CA THR A 63 3.91 -6.95 7.12
C THR A 63 4.96 -5.87 7.09
N VAL A 64 4.58 -4.66 7.51
CA VAL A 64 5.46 -3.49 7.53
C VAL A 64 5.44 -2.84 8.91
N ARG A 65 6.58 -2.27 9.30
CA ARG A 65 6.68 -1.51 10.54
C ARG A 65 6.24 -0.07 10.30
N HIS A 66 5.56 0.51 11.29
CA HIS A 66 5.33 1.96 11.31
C HIS A 66 6.65 2.73 11.40
N ILE A 67 6.72 3.91 10.79
CA ILE A 67 7.93 4.76 10.83
C ILE A 67 7.98 5.56 12.12
N GLN A 68 6.83 6.07 12.57
CA GLN A 68 6.65 6.73 13.88
C GLN A 68 6.40 5.72 14.99
#